data_AF-A0A317HU78-F1
#
_entry.id   AF-A0A317HU78-F1
#
_cell.length_a   1.000
_cell.length_b   1.000
_cell.length_c   1.000
_cell.angle_alpha   90.00
_cell.angle_beta   90.00
_cell.angle_gamma   90.00
#
_symmetry.space_group_name_H-M   'P 1'
#
loop_
_entity.id
_entity.type
_entity.pdbx_description
1 polymer ?
#
loop_
_entity_poly.entity_id
_entity_poly.type
_entity_poly.pdbx_seq_one_letter_code
_entity_poly.pdbx_strand_id
1 'polypeptide(L)'
;WDGPIAELRRSYIKTKRVTVWSESEHLAISLPGVRVLSSGSYRTELEIALDITSLGQVVDAALRQGAVYDLAIEDAPLDAVIRALYADAEKRLPPSEAPGSAGG
;
A
#
# COMPACT_ATOMS: atom_id res chain seq x y z
N TRP A 1 -5.67 24.53 -9.82
CA TRP A 1 -5.78 23.99 -8.46
C TRP A 1 -6.23 22.55 -8.62
N ASP A 2 -5.31 21.59 -8.53
CA ASP A 2 -5.55 20.18 -8.94
C ASP A 2 -6.21 19.31 -7.85
N GLY A 3 -6.56 19.90 -6.71
CA GLY A 3 -7.29 19.26 -5.62
C GLY A 3 -6.56 18.08 -4.95
N PRO A 4 -7.10 17.57 -3.84
CA PRO A 4 -6.55 16.43 -3.11
C PRO A 4 -6.50 15.13 -3.93
N ILE A 5 -7.24 15.06 -5.04
CA ILE A 5 -7.31 13.90 -5.94
C ILE A 5 -6.02 13.74 -6.75
N ALA A 6 -5.47 14.83 -7.28
CA ALA A 6 -4.21 14.76 -8.02
C ALA A 6 -3.03 14.45 -7.11
N GLU A 7 -3.06 14.92 -5.86
CA GLU A 7 -2.06 14.56 -4.84
C GLU A 7 -2.14 13.08 -4.46
N LEU A 8 -3.34 12.53 -4.21
CA LEU A 8 -3.50 11.10 -3.92
C LEU A 8 -3.06 10.25 -5.11
N ARG A 9 -3.43 10.64 -6.34
CA ARG A 9 -2.99 9.94 -7.55
C ARG A 9 -1.47 10.00 -7.69
N ARG A 10 -0.83 11.14 -7.40
CA ARG A 10 0.63 11.29 -7.41
C ARG A 10 1.32 10.49 -6.32
N SER A 11 0.76 10.39 -5.12
CA SER A 11 1.36 9.59 -4.04
C SER A 11 1.34 8.11 -4.36
N TYR A 12 0.27 7.61 -4.98
CA TYR A 12 0.19 6.22 -5.44
C TYR A 12 1.05 5.92 -6.68
N ILE A 13 1.38 6.92 -7.50
CA ILE A 13 2.40 6.76 -8.57
C ILE A 13 3.81 6.55 -7.97
N LYS A 14 4.04 6.99 -6.73
CA LYS A 14 5.33 6.81 -6.03
C LYS A 14 5.42 5.48 -5.29
N THR A 15 4.33 4.71 -5.21
CA THR A 15 4.33 3.41 -4.57
C THR A 15 4.25 2.28 -5.58
N LYS A 16 5.00 1.20 -5.34
CA LYS A 16 4.93 -0.04 -6.11
C LYS A 16 4.47 -1.18 -5.23
N ARG A 17 3.68 -2.08 -5.81
CA ARG A 17 3.35 -3.36 -5.20
C ARG A 17 4.34 -4.39 -5.70
N VAL A 18 4.92 -5.15 -4.79
CA VAL A 18 5.87 -6.20 -5.12
C VAL A 18 5.42 -7.50 -4.50
N THR A 19 5.28 -8.53 -5.32
CA THR A 19 5.07 -9.90 -4.84
C THR A 19 6.38 -10.65 -4.99
N VAL A 20 6.85 -11.22 -3.90
CA VAL A 20 8.07 -12.03 -3.84
C VAL A 20 7.67 -13.48 -3.58
N TRP A 21 8.17 -14.40 -4.41
CA TRP A 21 8.09 -15.84 -4.15
C TRP A 21 9.47 -16.36 -3.73
N SER A 22 9.54 -17.08 -2.62
CA SER A 22 10.82 -17.49 -2.00
C SER A 22 10.79 -18.90 -1.44
N GLU A 23 11.96 -19.54 -1.28
CA GLU A 23 12.04 -20.84 -0.58
C GLU A 23 11.79 -20.70 0.93
N SER A 24 12.10 -19.52 1.47
CA SER A 24 11.78 -19.21 2.86
C SER A 24 10.26 -19.06 3.00
N GLU A 25 9.69 -19.78 3.97
CA GLU A 25 8.25 -19.73 4.22
C GLU A 25 7.80 -18.30 4.56
N HIS A 26 8.63 -17.56 5.28
CA HIS A 26 8.38 -16.18 5.70
C HIS A 26 9.58 -15.28 5.40
N LEU A 27 9.34 -14.16 4.71
CA LEU A 27 10.31 -13.09 4.54
C LEU A 27 9.94 -11.93 5.46
N ALA A 28 10.83 -11.61 6.39
CA ALA A 28 10.67 -10.50 7.32
C ALA A 28 11.43 -9.27 6.81
N ILE A 29 10.98 -8.69 5.70
CA ILE A 29 11.62 -7.50 5.12
C ILE A 29 11.25 -6.28 5.95
N SER A 30 12.24 -5.71 6.64
CA SER A 30 12.11 -4.48 7.41
C SER A 30 13.03 -3.41 6.82
N LEU A 31 12.46 -2.57 5.97
CA LEU A 31 13.15 -1.43 5.35
C LEU A 31 12.25 -0.17 5.47
N PRO A 32 12.84 1.03 5.59
CA PRO A 32 12.08 2.27 5.57
C PRO A 32 11.21 2.38 4.31
N GLY A 33 9.96 2.82 4.44
CA GLY A 33 9.05 2.93 3.29
C GLY A 33 8.60 1.61 2.67
N VAL A 34 8.92 0.46 3.29
CA VAL A 34 8.39 -0.86 2.90
C VAL A 34 7.33 -1.29 3.90
N ARG A 35 6.16 -1.66 3.38
CA ARG A 35 5.03 -2.16 4.17
C ARG A 35 4.66 -3.54 3.68
N VAL A 36 4.70 -4.53 4.57
CA VAL A 36 4.22 -5.89 4.28
C VAL A 36 2.70 -5.86 4.23
N LEU A 37 2.12 -6.21 3.09
CA LEU A 37 0.67 -6.28 2.89
C LEU A 37 0.12 -7.65 3.29
N SER A 38 0.88 -8.70 2.97
CA SER A 38 0.52 -10.09 3.29
C SER A 38 1.78 -10.95 3.29
N SER A 39 1.81 -11.93 4.18
CA SER A 39 2.83 -12.97 4.22
C SER A 39 2.11 -14.31 4.27
N GLY A 40 2.10 -15.01 3.13
CA GLY A 40 1.71 -16.42 3.05
C GLY A 40 2.95 -17.29 2.95
N SER A 41 2.78 -18.61 3.09
CA SER A 41 3.88 -19.56 2.90
C SER A 41 4.51 -19.35 1.52
N TYR A 42 5.81 -19.03 1.50
CA TYR A 42 6.62 -18.85 0.28
C TYR A 42 6.22 -17.67 -0.59
N ARG A 43 5.32 -16.79 -0.13
CA ARG A 43 4.81 -15.65 -0.88
C ARG A 43 4.63 -14.44 0.03
N THR A 44 5.37 -13.37 -0.25
CA THR A 44 5.27 -12.11 0.49
C THR A 44 4.86 -10.98 -0.43
N GLU A 45 3.79 -10.27 -0.08
CA GLU A 45 3.33 -9.08 -0.78
C GLU A 45 3.77 -7.83 -0.01
N LEU A 46 4.36 -6.88 -0.73
CA LEU A 46 4.95 -5.66 -0.22
C LEU A 46 4.36 -4.45 -0.97
N GLU A 47 4.26 -3.34 -0.26
CA GLU A 47 4.14 -2.01 -0.83
C GLU A 47 5.42 -1.23 -0.54
N ILE A 48 5.97 -0.58 -1.56
CA ILE A 48 7.25 0.12 -1.50
C ILE A 48 7.04 1.58 -1.89
N ALA A 49 7.35 2.51 -0.99
CA ALA A 49 7.48 3.93 -1.28
C ALA A 49 8.82 4.21 -1.96
N LEU A 50 8.78 4.39 -3.28
CA LEU A 50 9.99 4.55 -4.12
C LEU A 50 10.75 5.86 -3.88
N ASP A 51 10.13 6.84 -3.23
CA ASP A 51 10.78 8.08 -2.81
C ASP A 51 11.64 7.91 -1.55
N ILE A 52 11.49 6.80 -0.82
CA ILE A 52 12.25 6.48 0.39
C ILE A 52 13.24 5.35 0.12
N THR A 53 12.76 4.25 -0.46
CA THR A 53 13.56 3.04 -0.71
C THR A 53 13.39 2.58 -2.13
N SER A 54 14.53 2.37 -2.82
CA SER A 54 14.51 1.88 -4.19
C SER A 54 14.13 0.39 -4.24
N LEU A 55 13.54 -0.02 -5.36
CA LEU A 55 13.20 -1.42 -5.60
C LEU A 55 14.44 -2.34 -5.46
N GLY A 56 15.59 -1.92 -5.97
CA GLY A 56 16.84 -2.70 -5.89
C GLY A 56 17.25 -3.00 -4.44
N GLN A 57 17.06 -2.06 -3.51
CA GLN A 57 17.35 -2.30 -2.09
C GLN A 57 16.39 -3.31 -1.46
N VAL A 58 15.12 -3.32 -1.89
CA VAL A 58 14.14 -4.31 -1.42
C VAL A 58 14.47 -5.70 -1.94
N VAL A 59 14.86 -5.81 -3.21
CA VAL A 59 15.29 -7.08 -3.83
C VAL A 59 16.53 -7.63 -3.11
N ASP A 60 17.53 -6.79 -2.87
CA ASP A 60 18.74 -7.17 -2.15
C ASP A 60 18.42 -7.65 -0.72
N ALA A 61 17.53 -6.96 -0.01
CA ALA A 61 17.08 -7.40 1.32
C ALA A 61 16.33 -8.73 1.29
N ALA A 62 15.50 -8.98 0.27
CA ALA A 62 14.80 -10.25 0.10
C ALA A 62 15.79 -11.40 -0.15
N LEU A 63 16.76 -11.20 -1.04
CA LEU A 63 17.79 -12.19 -1.38
C LEU A 63 18.70 -12.54 -0.19
N ARG A 64 18.89 -11.63 0.78
CA ARG A 64 19.64 -11.91 2.01
C ARG A 64 18.90 -12.84 2.99
N GLN A 65 17.58 -12.97 2.89
CA GLN A 65 16.78 -13.80 3.79
C GLN A 65 16.42 -15.17 3.23
N GLY A 66 16.66 -15.39 1.94
CA GLY A 66 16.45 -16.68 1.29
C GLY A 66 16.54 -16.56 -0.22
N ALA A 67 16.56 -17.71 -0.89
CA ALA A 67 16.47 -17.71 -2.34
C ALA A 67 15.09 -17.22 -2.77
N VAL A 68 15.10 -16.19 -3.64
CA VAL A 68 13.92 -15.66 -4.31
C VAL A 68 13.83 -16.34 -5.67
N TYR A 69 12.70 -16.99 -5.93
CA TYR A 69 12.46 -17.69 -7.19
C TYR A 69 11.95 -16.77 -8.27
N ASP A 70 11.05 -15.86 -7.89
CA ASP A 70 10.36 -14.97 -8.81
C ASP A 70 9.92 -13.70 -8.09
N LEU A 71 9.70 -12.64 -8.88
CA LEU A 71 9.29 -11.35 -8.39
C LEU A 71 8.40 -10.63 -9.41
N ALA A 72 7.20 -10.23 -8.96
CA ALA A 72 6.27 -9.42 -9.74
C ALA A 72 6.24 -8.00 -9.20
N ILE A 73 6.31 -7.02 -10.10
CA ILE A 73 6.27 -5.59 -9.77
C ILE A 73 5.08 -4.99 -10.48
N GLU A 74 4.19 -4.38 -9.72
CA GLU A 74 2.96 -3.79 -10.22
C GLU A 74 2.87 -2.34 -9.74
N ASP A 75 2.30 -1.47 -10.57
CA ASP A 75 1.78 -0.20 -10.06
C ASP A 75 0.68 -0.47 -9.04
N ALA A 76 0.55 0.41 -8.04
CA ALA A 76 -0.55 0.27 -7.10
C ALA A 76 -1.89 0.21 -7.87
N PRO A 77 -2.75 -0.79 -7.60
CA PRO A 77 -3.94 -1.00 -8.39
C PRO A 77 -4.85 0.23 -8.29
N LEU A 78 -5.31 0.74 -9.44
CA LEU A 78 -6.21 1.90 -9.51
C LEU A 78 -7.43 1.71 -8.61
N ASP A 79 -7.91 0.47 -8.44
CA ASP A 79 -9.02 0.13 -7.55
C ASP A 79 -8.73 0.46 -6.08
N ALA A 80 -7.50 0.25 -5.60
CA ALA A 80 -7.09 0.63 -4.25
C ALA A 80 -7.04 2.16 -4.08
N VAL A 81 -6.63 2.88 -5.13
CA VAL A 81 -6.69 4.35 -5.15
C VAL A 81 -8.14 4.81 -5.07
N ILE A 82 -9.04 4.20 -5.85
CA ILE A 82 -10.49 4.51 -5.84
C ILE A 82 -11.09 4.24 -4.45
N ARG A 83 -10.79 3.10 -3.84
CA ARG A 83 -11.26 2.77 -2.48
C ARG A 83 -10.76 3.76 -1.44
N ALA A 84 -9.48 4.13 -1.50
CA ALA A 84 -8.92 5.14 -0.62
C ALA A 84 -9.59 6.52 -0.83
N LEU A 85 -9.92 6.88 -2.07
CA LEU A 85 -10.66 8.09 -2.39
C LEU A 85 -12.06 8.10 -1.76
N TYR A 86 -12.80 6.99 -1.82
CA TYR A 86 -14.12 6.89 -1.20
C TYR A 86 -14.05 6.93 0.33
N ALA A 87 -13.11 6.21 0.94
CA ALA A 87 -12.93 6.19 2.39
C ALA A 87 -12.58 7.58 2.96
N ASP A 88 -11.76 8.36 2.25
CA ASP A 88 -11.44 9.73 2.65
C ASP A 88 -12.63 10.69 2.48
N ALA A 89 -13.45 10.50 1.44
CA ALA A 89 -14.68 11.27 1.23
C ALA A 89 -15.71 11.02 2.33
N GLU A 90 -15.89 9.77 2.78
CA GLU A 90 -16.79 9.41 3.89
C GLU A 90 -16.36 10.06 5.20
N LYS A 91 -15.05 10.14 5.47
CA LYS A 91 -14.51 10.77 6.68
C LYS A 91 -14.72 12.29 6.73
N ARG A 92 -14.91 12.93 5.57
CA ARG A 92 -15.15 14.38 5.45
C ARG A 92 -16.62 14.78 5.63
N LEU A 93 -17.55 13.82 5.65
CA LEU A 93 -18.95 14.09 5.97
C LEU A 93 -19.09 14.22 7.49
N PRO A 94 -19.59 15.34 8.03
CA PRO A 94 -19.97 15.39 9.43
C PRO A 94 -21.04 14.32 9.70
N PRO A 95 -21.05 13.67 10.88
CA PRO A 95 -22.14 12.77 11.23
C PRO A 95 -23.44 13.55 11.09
N SER A 96 -24.35 13.05 10.25
CA SER A 96 -25.68 13.62 10.07
C SER A 96 -26.32 13.73 11.46
N GLU A 97 -26.48 14.95 11.97
CA GLU A 97 -27.28 15.20 13.17
C GLU A 97 -28.68 14.63 12.90
N ALA A 98 -29.06 13.62 13.68
CA ALA A 98 -30.38 13.03 13.60
C ALA A 98 -31.43 14.10 13.93
N PRO A 99 -32.54 14.22 13.16
CA PRO A 99 -33.60 15.14 13.50
C PRO A 99 -34.37 14.58 14.70
N GLY A 100 -34.02 15.04 15.90
CA GLY A 100 -34.60 14.51 17.12
C GLY A 100 -34.49 15.49 18.27
N SER A 101 -35.14 16.65 18.19
CA SER A 101 -35.73 17.34 19.36
C SER A 101 -36.41 18.66 18.98
N ALA A 102 -37.73 18.61 18.85
CA ALA A 102 -38.66 19.68 19.24
C ALA A 102 -39.90 18.92 19.73
N GLY A 103 -40.28 18.84 21.02
CA GLY A 103 -40.04 19.76 22.12
C GLY A 103 -41.18 20.77 22.16
N GLY A 104 -42.19 20.52 23.02
CA GLY A 104 -43.22 21.49 23.40
C GLY A 104 -44.64 21.06 23.13
#